data_AF-A0A1M6TDV1-F1
#
_entry.id   AF-A0A1M6TDV1-F1
#
_cell.length_a   1.000
_cell.length_b   1.000
_cell.length_c   1.000
_cell.angle_alpha   90.00
_cell.angle_beta   90.00
_cell.angle_gamma   90.00
#
_symmetry.space_group_name_H-M   'P 1'
#
loop_
_entity.id
_entity.type
_entity.pdbx_description
1 polymer ?
#
loop_
_entity_poly.entity_id
_entity_poly.type
_entity_poly.pdbx_seq_one_letter_code
_entity_poly.pdbx_strand_id
1 'polypeptide(L)' 'MNGIRKPAVILADSMEEYMATPDPYKPTPKSKLNIFKLGEYAERVGKKIEELTAEEILQFKI' A
#
# COMPACT_ATOMS: atom_id res chain seq x y z
N MET A 1 -10.34 -2.53 31.30
CA MET A 1 -10.22 -2.05 29.90
C MET A 1 -8.74 -1.89 29.59
N ASN A 2 -8.13 -2.86 28.88
CA ASN A 2 -6.72 -2.77 28.46
C ASN A 2 -6.63 -1.86 27.24
N GLY A 3 -6.30 -0.59 27.47
CA GLY A 3 -6.04 0.39 26.43
C GLY A 3 -4.72 0.08 25.74
N ILE A 4 -4.76 -0.72 24.69
CA ILE A 4 -3.64 -0.88 23.76
C ILE A 4 -3.43 0.49 23.12
N ARG A 5 -2.41 1.24 23.59
CA ARG A 5 -1.91 2.44 22.92
C ARG A 5 -1.41 2.01 21.55
N LYS A 6 -2.25 2.15 20.53
CA LYS A 6 -1.79 2.06 19.14
C LYS A 6 -0.71 3.15 18.98
N PRO A 7 0.53 2.82 18.59
CA PRO A 7 1.52 3.86 18.33
C PRO A 7 0.92 4.78 17.28
N ALA A 8 0.94 6.09 17.54
CA ALA A 8 0.55 7.09 16.58
C ALA A 8 1.56 7.00 15.43
N VAL A 9 1.26 6.19 14.42
CA VAL A 9 2.03 6.16 13.18
C VAL A 9 1.81 7.54 12.57
N ILE A 10 2.84 8.39 12.62
CA ILE A 10 2.84 9.67 11.94
C ILE A 10 2.84 9.32 10.45
N LEU A 11 1.69 9.47 9.80
CA LEU A 11 1.50 9.12 8.39
C LEU A 11 2.51 9.83 7.47
N ALA A 12 2.95 11.04 7.88
CA ALA A 12 3.97 11.83 7.17
C ALA A 12 5.31 11.08 7.05
N ASP A 13 5.86 10.59 8.17
CA ASP A 13 7.13 9.86 8.19
C ASP A 13 7.07 8.57 7.36
N SER A 14 5.89 7.95 7.27
CA SER A 14 5.68 6.73 6.49
C SER A 14 5.51 6.95 4.98
N MET A 15 5.25 8.19 4.56
CA MET A 15 5.05 8.61 3.17
C MET A 15 6.31 9.26 2.58
N GLU A 16 7.18 9.82 3.43
CA GLU A 16 8.40 10.52 3.03
C GLU A 16 9.29 9.67 2.09
N GLU A 17 9.40 8.36 2.37
CA GLU A 17 10.17 7.43 1.53
C GLU A 17 9.61 7.27 0.11
N TYR A 18 8.30 7.44 -0.07
CA TYR A 18 7.64 7.36 -1.38
C TYR A 18 7.50 8.73 -2.07
N MET A 19 7.71 9.83 -1.33
CA MET A 19 7.66 11.20 -1.85
C MET A 19 9.05 11.79 -2.15
N ALA A 20 10.11 11.14 -1.70
CA ALA A 20 11.48 11.52 -2.01
C ALA A 20 11.78 11.44 -3.52
N THR A 21 12.69 12.30 -3.99
CA THR A 21 13.19 12.22 -5.37
C THR A 21 13.83 10.84 -5.59
N PRO A 22 13.46 10.12 -6.67
CA PRO A 22 13.99 8.79 -6.92
C PRO A 22 15.51 8.83 -7.12
N ASP A 23 16.22 8.09 -6.28
CA ASP A 23 17.68 7.96 -6.31
C ASP A 23 18.05 6.61 -6.92
N PRO A 24 18.71 6.56 -8.10
CA PRO A 24 19.02 5.32 -8.79
C PRO A 24 20.06 4.44 -8.08
N TYR A 25 20.76 4.96 -7.06
CA TYR A 25 21.73 4.21 -6.27
C TYR A 25 21.15 3.64 -4.97
N LYS A 26 19.89 3.98 -4.65
CA LYS A 26 19.19 3.44 -3.49
C LYS A 26 18.20 2.36 -3.92
N PRO A 27 18.06 1.29 -3.11
CA PRO A 27 17.02 0.31 -3.37
C PRO A 27 15.65 0.98 -3.27
N THR A 28 14.74 0.61 -4.16
CA THR A 28 13.37 1.12 -4.13
C THR A 28 12.65 0.62 -2.88
N PRO A 29 11.80 1.45 -2.26
CA PRO A 29 10.98 1.00 -1.15
C PRO A 29 10.08 -0.15 -1.60
N LYS A 30 10.00 -1.21 -0.78
CA LYS A 30 9.16 -2.37 -1.11
C LYS A 30 7.69 -1.94 -1.13
N SER A 31 6.97 -2.40 -2.14
CA SER A 31 5.51 -2.27 -2.14
C SER A 31 4.92 -3.08 -0.98
N LYS A 32 3.93 -2.50 -0.30
CA LYS A 32 3.15 -3.19 0.75
C LYS A 32 2.10 -4.14 0.16
N LEU A 33 1.86 -4.06 -1.15
CA LEU A 33 0.85 -4.82 -1.88
C LEU A 33 1.48 -5.56 -3.07
N ASN A 34 0.91 -6.70 -3.43
CA ASN A 34 1.17 -7.37 -4.69
C ASN A 34 0.41 -6.67 -5.82
N ILE A 35 1.03 -5.65 -6.40
CA ILE A 35 0.41 -4.80 -7.44
C ILE A 35 0.04 -5.61 -8.69
N PHE A 36 0.82 -6.64 -9.04
CA PHE A 36 0.54 -7.48 -10.21
C PHE A 36 -0.77 -8.26 -10.04
N LYS A 37 -0.92 -8.98 -8.92
CA LYS A 37 -2.15 -9.73 -8.61
C LYS A 37 -3.36 -8.82 -8.41
N LEU A 38 -3.14 -7.63 -7.87
CA LEU A 38 -4.18 -6.62 -7.72
C LEU A 38 -4.71 -6.15 -9.08
N GLY A 39 -3.81 -5.95 -10.05
CA GLY A 39 -4.16 -5.60 -11.44
C GLY A 39 -4.96 -6.71 -12.12
N GLU A 40 -4.50 -7.96 -12.05
CA GLU A 40 -5.24 -9.13 -12.58
C GLU A 40 -6.63 -9.25 -11.95
N TYR A 41 -6.74 -9.01 -10.65
CA TYR A 41 -8.04 -9.02 -9.96
C TYR A 41 -8.96 -7.91 -10.48
N ALA A 42 -8.46 -6.67 -10.60
CA ALA A 42 -9.22 -5.52 -11.07
C ALA A 42 -9.77 -5.77 -12.48
N GLU A 43 -8.94 -6.26 -13.41
CA GLU A 43 -9.35 -6.65 -14.75
C GLU A 43 -10.44 -7.73 -14.72
N ARG A 44 -10.27 -8.76 -13.87
CA ARG A 44 -11.24 -9.87 -13.75
C ARG A 44 -12.61 -9.42 -13.24
N VAL A 45 -12.67 -8.46 -12.32
CA VAL A 45 -13.94 -7.92 -11.80
C VAL A 45 -14.48 -6.77 -12.66
N GLY A 46 -13.76 -6.36 -13.70
CA GLY A 46 -14.15 -5.26 -14.58
C GLY A 46 -14.13 -3.89 -13.91
N LYS A 47 -13.34 -3.72 -12.84
CA LYS A 47 -13.19 -2.45 -12.12
C LYS A 47 -11.80 -1.87 -12.37
N LYS A 48 -11.67 -0.55 -12.28
CA LYS A 48 -10.34 0.07 -12.16
C LYS A 48 -9.80 -0.15 -10.75
N ILE A 49 -8.47 -0.11 -10.60
CA ILE A 49 -7.80 -0.24 -9.28
C ILE A 49 -8.30 0.84 -8.31
N GLU A 50 -8.57 2.06 -8.80
CA GLU A 50 -9.12 3.17 -8.02
C GLU A 50 -10.56 2.96 -7.52
N GLU A 51 -11.28 2.00 -8.10
CA GLU A 51 -12.67 1.65 -7.74
C GLU A 51 -12.75 0.44 -6.79
N LEU A 52 -11.61 -0.14 -6.42
CA LEU A 52 -11.54 -1.26 -5.48
C LEU A 52 -11.75 -0.77 -4.05
N THR A 53 -12.54 -1.52 -3.29
CA THR A 53 -12.74 -1.30 -1.87
C THR A 53 -11.47 -1.64 -1.10
N ALA A 54 -11.31 -1.03 0.07
CA ALA A 54 -10.17 -1.33 0.96
C ALA A 54 -10.08 -2.81 1.33
N GLU A 55 -11.23 -3.49 1.47
CA GLU A 55 -11.31 -4.92 1.76
C GLU A 55 -10.80 -5.78 0.62
N GLU A 56 -11.14 -5.43 -0.63
CA GLU A 56 -10.61 -6.09 -1.83
C GLU A 56 -9.08 -5.90 -1.92
N ILE A 57 -8.58 -4.68 -1.70
CA ILE A 57 -7.14 -4.37 -1.75
C ILE A 57 -6.34 -5.11 -0.66
N LEU A 58 -6.89 -5.21 0.55
CA LEU A 58 -6.21 -5.84 1.70
C LEU A 58 -5.87 -7.32 1.48
N GLN A 59 -6.59 -8.01 0.59
CA GLN A 59 -6.32 -9.41 0.24
C GLN A 59 -4.95 -9.59 -0.45
N PHE A 60 -4.37 -8.52 -0.97
CA PHE A 60 -3.12 -8.53 -1.73
C PHE A 60 -1.93 -7.99 -0.95
N LYS A 61 -2.06 -7.80 0.37
CA LYS A 61 -0.97 -7.33 1.23
C LYS A 61 0.15 -8.37 1.36
N ILE A 62 1.41 -7.91 1.30
CA ILE A 62 2.64 -8.71 1.46
C ILE A 62 3.24 -8.47 2.84
#